data_AF-A0A1M5BGH4-F1
#
_entry.id   AF-A0A1M5BGH4-F1
#
_cell.length_a   1.000
_cell.length_b   1.000
_cell.length_c   1.000
_cell.angle_alpha   90.00
_cell.angle_beta   90.00
_cell.angle_gamma   90.00
#
_symmetry.space_group_name_H-M   'P 1'
#
loop_
_entity.id
_entity.type
_entity.pdbx_description
1 polymer ?
#
loop_
_entity_poly.entity_id
_entity_poly.type
_entity_poly.pdbx_seq_one_letter_code
_entity_poly.pdbx_strand_id
1 'polypeptide(L)'
;MAEIEWKGITWKAAYGELSIKELLTILKGYGPMEILKFRKPGAFWGEMSVSLTPDGTKEITIYHLEVEGPRRRGRGRAALQCLKAIFKGDVFVEDPGRIIRVTNADETSLPFWVKMYAEGVIDALDSEGLKIPRDLPRDKALQLFHELEKRRSDRTPAHASHESGK
;
A
#
# COMPACT_ATOMS: atom_id res chain seq x y z
N MET A 1 -0.51 -25.35 4.50
CA MET A 1 -0.89 -23.92 4.63
C MET A 1 -2.38 -23.70 4.35
N ALA A 2 -3.14 -23.23 5.34
CA ALA A 2 -4.56 -22.91 5.17
C ALA A 2 -4.75 -21.61 4.38
N GLU A 3 -5.88 -21.54 3.66
CA GLU A 3 -6.30 -20.39 2.87
C GLU A 3 -7.81 -20.20 3.07
N ILE A 4 -8.27 -18.96 3.14
CA ILE A 4 -9.69 -18.65 3.26
C ILE A 4 -10.09 -17.55 2.28
N GLU A 5 -11.29 -17.66 1.72
CA GLU A 5 -11.92 -16.53 1.04
C GLU A 5 -12.79 -15.75 2.03
N TRP A 6 -12.51 -14.46 2.20
CA TRP A 6 -13.31 -13.57 3.03
C TRP A 6 -13.43 -12.20 2.37
N LYS A 7 -14.68 -11.75 2.21
CA LYS A 7 -15.04 -10.49 1.51
C LYS A 7 -14.52 -10.42 0.05
N GLY A 8 -14.50 -11.57 -0.63
CA GLY A 8 -14.01 -11.68 -2.02
C GLY A 8 -12.50 -11.47 -2.15
N ILE A 9 -11.76 -11.67 -1.05
CA ILE A 9 -10.31 -11.65 -1.00
C ILE A 9 -9.86 -12.99 -0.42
N THR A 10 -8.89 -13.60 -1.06
CA THR A 10 -8.18 -14.78 -0.59
C THR A 10 -7.13 -14.36 0.43
N TRP A 11 -7.10 -15.00 1.60
CA TRP A 11 -6.18 -14.72 2.70
C TRP A 11 -5.42 -15.97 3.10
N LYS A 12 -4.12 -15.82 3.38
CA LYS A 12 -3.26 -16.86 3.94
C LYS A 12 -2.09 -16.25 4.72
N ALA A 13 -1.41 -17.06 5.50
CA ALA A 13 -0.17 -16.65 6.17
C ALA A 13 0.89 -16.23 5.14
N ALA A 14 1.59 -15.12 5.37
CA ALA A 14 2.73 -14.75 4.53
C ALA A 14 3.94 -15.67 4.78
N TYR A 15 4.09 -16.08 6.04
CA TYR A 15 5.15 -16.94 6.57
C TYR A 15 4.55 -18.00 7.51
N GLY A 16 5.17 -19.18 7.58
CA GLY A 16 4.73 -20.25 8.47
C GLY A 16 3.38 -20.87 8.09
N GLU A 17 2.73 -21.50 9.08
CA GLU A 17 1.40 -22.10 8.92
C GLU A 17 0.43 -21.54 9.94
N LEU A 18 -0.74 -21.13 9.48
CA LEU A 18 -1.89 -20.76 10.32
C LEU A 18 -3.05 -21.69 9.99
N SER A 19 -3.82 -22.05 11.01
CA SER A 19 -5.12 -22.69 10.84
C SER A 19 -6.17 -21.69 10.35
N ILE A 20 -7.29 -22.20 9.82
CA ILE A 20 -8.45 -21.38 9.43
C ILE A 20 -8.96 -20.51 10.59
N LYS A 21 -8.97 -21.07 11.81
CA LYS A 21 -9.42 -20.36 13.01
C LYS A 21 -8.50 -19.19 13.34
N GLU A 22 -7.19 -19.37 13.25
CA GLU A 22 -6.21 -18.31 13.47
C GLU A 22 -6.33 -17.22 12.42
N LEU A 23 -6.41 -17.56 11.13
CA LEU A 23 -6.62 -16.59 10.06
C LEU A 23 -7.86 -15.72 10.30
N LEU A 24 -9.00 -16.34 10.63
CA LEU A 24 -10.24 -15.60 10.93
C LEU A 24 -10.12 -14.72 12.19
N THR A 25 -9.33 -15.14 13.18
CA THR A 25 -9.12 -14.39 14.42
C THR A 25 -8.25 -13.16 14.16
N ILE A 26 -7.17 -13.31 13.38
CA ILE A 26 -6.28 -12.22 12.96
C ILE A 26 -7.03 -11.22 12.08
N LEU A 27 -7.81 -11.67 11.09
CA LEU A 27 -8.62 -10.77 10.24
C LEU A 27 -9.69 -9.98 11.02
N LYS A 28 -10.09 -10.47 12.18
CA LYS A 28 -10.97 -9.73 13.10
C LYS A 28 -10.23 -8.74 14.00
N GLY A 29 -8.89 -8.80 14.05
CA GLY A 29 -8.03 -7.97 14.89
C GLY A 29 -7.72 -8.56 16.27
N TYR A 30 -8.23 -9.74 16.60
CA TYR A 30 -8.07 -10.36 17.94
C TYR A 30 -6.91 -11.37 18.01
N GLY A 31 -6.18 -11.55 16.91
CA GLY A 31 -5.09 -12.52 16.82
C GLY A 31 -3.72 -11.91 17.14
N PRO A 32 -2.66 -12.73 17.13
CA PRO A 32 -1.30 -12.22 17.11
C PRO A 32 -1.08 -11.33 15.88
N MET A 33 -0.16 -10.38 16.00
CA MET A 33 0.24 -9.54 14.88
C MET A 33 1.06 -10.38 13.88
N GLU A 34 0.38 -10.85 12.84
CA GLU A 34 0.96 -11.68 11.77
C GLU A 34 0.82 -10.99 10.41
N ILE A 35 1.79 -11.22 9.53
CA ILE A 35 1.72 -10.76 8.15
C ILE A 35 0.90 -11.77 7.34
N LEU A 36 -0.16 -11.28 6.71
CA LEU A 36 -1.03 -12.04 5.83
C LEU A 36 -0.78 -11.66 4.37
N LYS A 37 -0.73 -12.67 3.51
CA LYS A 37 -0.84 -12.51 2.06
C LYS A 37 -2.31 -12.42 1.69
N PHE A 38 -2.63 -11.47 0.82
CA PHE A 38 -3.98 -11.27 0.31
C PHE A 38 -4.01 -11.18 -1.20
N ARG A 39 -5.09 -11.67 -1.81
CA ARG A 39 -5.33 -11.57 -3.24
C ARG A 39 -6.80 -11.42 -3.55
N LYS A 40 -7.14 -10.40 -4.33
CA LYS A 40 -8.43 -10.25 -5.01
C LYS A 40 -8.24 -10.56 -6.49
N PRO A 41 -8.68 -11.74 -6.97
CA PRO A 41 -8.43 -12.18 -8.34
C PRO A 41 -8.86 -11.13 -9.38
N GLY A 42 -7.98 -10.83 -10.32
CA GLY A 42 -8.21 -9.85 -11.39
C GLY A 42 -8.13 -8.38 -10.95
N ALA A 43 -7.82 -8.11 -9.68
CA ALA A 43 -7.80 -6.75 -9.13
C ALA A 43 -6.46 -6.38 -8.48
N PHE A 44 -6.08 -7.03 -7.38
CA PHE A 44 -4.88 -6.67 -6.62
C PHE A 44 -4.43 -7.79 -5.68
N TRP A 45 -3.18 -7.75 -5.25
CA TRP A 45 -2.64 -8.63 -4.22
C TRP A 45 -1.60 -7.90 -3.38
N GLY A 46 -1.23 -8.46 -2.23
CA GLY A 46 -0.33 -7.79 -1.32
C GLY A 46 -0.01 -8.55 -0.05
N GLU A 47 0.67 -7.85 0.85
CA GLU A 47 1.00 -8.30 2.19
C GLU A 47 0.64 -7.20 3.20
N MET A 48 -0.02 -7.59 4.29
CA MET A 48 -0.42 -6.66 5.35
C MET A 48 -0.53 -7.36 6.70
N SER A 49 -0.45 -6.60 7.79
CA SER A 49 -0.87 -7.04 9.12
C SER A 49 -2.15 -6.31 9.54
N VAL A 50 -2.84 -6.88 10.53
CA VAL A 50 -4.01 -6.27 11.15
C VAL A 50 -3.85 -6.36 12.66
N SER A 51 -4.03 -5.24 13.34
CA SER A 51 -4.06 -5.15 14.80
C SER A 51 -5.33 -4.44 15.25
N LEU A 52 -5.61 -4.55 16.55
CA LEU A 52 -6.67 -3.82 17.23
C LEU A 52 -6.02 -2.92 18.28
N THR A 53 -6.33 -1.64 18.24
CA THR A 53 -5.89 -0.67 19.25
C THR A 53 -6.63 -0.91 20.58
N PRO A 54 -6.13 -0.34 21.70
CA PRO A 54 -6.82 -0.42 22.99
C PRO A 54 -8.25 0.12 23.00
N ASP A 55 -8.57 1.11 22.14
CA ASP A 55 -9.91 1.67 21.96
C ASP A 55 -10.81 0.86 21.00
N GLY A 56 -10.31 -0.25 20.45
CA GLY A 56 -11.08 -1.14 19.58
C GLY A 56 -11.10 -0.72 18.10
N THR A 57 -10.25 0.23 17.70
CA THR A 57 -10.05 0.62 16.31
C THR A 57 -9.12 -0.39 15.63
N LYS A 58 -9.45 -0.79 14.40
CA LYS A 58 -8.54 -1.65 13.61
C LYS A 58 -7.46 -0.80 12.96
N GLU A 59 -6.24 -1.31 12.98
CA GLU A 59 -5.15 -0.75 12.19
C GLU A 59 -4.71 -1.80 11.18
N ILE A 60 -4.57 -1.36 9.93
CA ILE A 60 -4.02 -2.19 8.86
C ILE A 60 -2.68 -1.59 8.48
N THR A 61 -1.62 -2.39 8.50
CA THR A 61 -0.33 -1.96 7.97
C THR A 61 -0.05 -2.70 6.67
N ILE A 62 0.03 -1.96 5.56
CA ILE A 62 0.31 -2.49 4.23
C ILE A 62 1.82 -2.48 4.01
N TYR A 63 2.38 -3.66 3.80
CA TYR A 63 3.80 -3.86 3.47
C TYR A 63 4.02 -4.04 1.97
N HIS A 64 3.02 -4.54 1.27
CA HIS A 64 3.09 -4.71 -0.18
C HIS A 64 1.69 -4.58 -0.79
N LEU A 65 1.60 -3.90 -1.93
CA LEU A 65 0.36 -3.80 -2.71
C LEU A 65 0.69 -3.69 -4.19
N GLU A 66 0.19 -4.64 -4.98
CA GLU A 66 0.28 -4.63 -6.43
C GLU A 66 -1.11 -4.77 -7.05
N VAL A 67 -1.34 -4.04 -8.14
CA VAL A 67 -2.58 -4.08 -8.92
C VAL A 67 -2.39 -4.99 -10.13
N GLU A 68 -3.35 -5.88 -10.36
CA GLU A 68 -3.39 -6.75 -11.54
C GLU A 68 -3.98 -6.02 -12.77
N GLY A 69 -3.43 -6.32 -13.96
CA GLY A 69 -3.98 -5.93 -15.25
C GLY A 69 -3.30 -4.75 -15.98
N PRO A 70 -3.67 -4.52 -17.26
CA PRO A 70 -2.94 -3.62 -18.17
C PRO A 70 -3.17 -2.12 -17.89
N ARG A 71 -4.22 -1.75 -17.15
CA ARG A 71 -4.54 -0.35 -16.80
C ARG A 71 -4.39 -0.14 -15.30
N ARG A 72 -3.22 0.34 -14.87
CA ARG A 72 -2.87 0.54 -13.45
C ARG A 72 -3.38 1.87 -12.86
N ARG A 73 -3.73 2.85 -13.70
CA ARG A 73 -4.13 4.19 -13.23
C ARG A 73 -5.43 4.14 -12.41
N GLY A 74 -5.40 4.67 -11.19
CA GLY A 74 -6.56 4.75 -10.28
C GLY A 74 -6.94 3.46 -9.55
N ARG A 75 -6.43 2.29 -9.99
CA ARG A 75 -6.74 1.00 -9.36
C ARG A 75 -6.08 0.81 -7.99
N GLY A 76 -4.90 1.40 -7.76
CA GLY A 76 -4.26 1.38 -6.44
C GLY A 76 -5.13 2.06 -5.38
N ARG A 77 -5.74 3.21 -5.71
CA ARG A 77 -6.71 3.88 -4.85
C ARG A 77 -7.91 2.99 -4.55
N ALA A 78 -8.49 2.36 -5.58
CA ALA A 78 -9.63 1.46 -5.40
C ALA A 78 -9.29 0.24 -4.52
N ALA A 79 -8.07 -0.29 -4.62
CA ALA A 79 -7.59 -1.36 -3.75
C ALA A 79 -7.52 -0.91 -2.27
N LEU A 80 -6.92 0.24 -2.01
CA LEU A 80 -6.85 0.81 -0.66
C LEU A 80 -8.24 1.10 -0.08
N GLN A 81 -9.14 1.67 -0.87
CA GLN A 81 -10.52 1.91 -0.47
C GLN A 81 -11.27 0.59 -0.18
N CYS A 82 -11.01 -0.46 -0.96
CA CYS A 82 -11.56 -1.80 -0.70
C CYS A 82 -11.08 -2.34 0.66
N LEU A 83 -9.79 -2.24 0.97
CA LEU A 83 -9.24 -2.66 2.26
C LEU A 83 -9.81 -1.81 3.41
N LYS A 84 -9.80 -0.48 3.27
CA LYS A 84 -10.35 0.45 4.27
C LYS A 84 -11.83 0.16 4.55
N ALA A 85 -12.63 -0.17 3.53
CA ALA A 85 -14.04 -0.53 3.69
C ALA A 85 -14.26 -1.88 4.41
N ILE A 86 -13.37 -2.86 4.23
CA ILE A 86 -13.46 -4.18 4.87
C ILE A 86 -13.19 -4.07 6.38
N PHE A 87 -12.13 -3.38 6.76
CA PHE A 87 -11.70 -3.33 8.16
C PHE A 87 -12.27 -2.13 8.91
N LYS A 88 -12.70 -1.07 8.20
CA LYS A 88 -13.20 0.18 8.79
C LYS A 88 -12.22 0.76 9.82
N GLY A 89 -10.95 0.71 9.48
CA GLY A 89 -9.84 1.07 10.35
C GLY A 89 -8.89 2.08 9.70
N ASP A 90 -7.88 2.45 10.47
CA ASP A 90 -6.77 3.27 10.00
C ASP A 90 -5.86 2.45 9.09
N VAL A 91 -5.33 3.08 8.04
CA VAL A 91 -4.49 2.42 7.04
C VAL A 91 -3.09 3.02 7.06
N PHE A 92 -2.12 2.23 7.46
CA PHE A 92 -0.71 2.56 7.49
C PHE A 92 -0.01 1.89 6.32
N VAL A 93 1.02 2.56 5.80
CA VAL A 93 1.92 2.00 4.79
C VAL A 93 3.31 2.01 5.36
N GLU A 94 3.94 0.85 5.41
CA GLU A 94 5.32 0.69 5.85
C GLU A 94 6.11 -0.02 4.75
N ASP A 95 7.19 0.60 4.31
CA ASP A 95 8.19 -0.09 3.50
C ASP A 95 9.24 -0.70 4.41
N PRO A 96 9.26 -2.03 4.59
CA PRO A 96 10.27 -2.70 5.43
C PRO A 96 11.68 -2.72 4.79
N GLY A 97 11.94 -1.95 3.72
CA GLY A 97 13.25 -1.79 3.08
C GLY A 97 13.79 -3.06 2.41
N ARG A 98 13.02 -4.16 2.41
CA ARG A 98 13.43 -5.47 1.85
C ARG A 98 12.32 -6.27 1.14
N ILE A 99 11.03 -5.94 1.37
CA ILE A 99 9.89 -6.74 0.89
C ILE A 99 9.08 -6.00 -0.19
N ILE A 100 9.19 -4.67 -0.30
CA ILE A 100 8.78 -3.97 -1.52
C ILE A 100 9.86 -4.16 -2.60
N ARG A 101 10.07 -5.41 -3.03
CA ARG A 101 10.61 -5.66 -4.37
C ARG A 101 9.50 -5.51 -5.41
N VAL A 102 8.89 -4.32 -5.43
CA VAL A 102 8.67 -3.71 -6.74
C VAL A 102 10.06 -3.23 -7.12
N THR A 103 10.64 -3.77 -8.18
CA THR A 103 11.83 -3.18 -8.78
C THR A 103 11.53 -1.67 -8.97
N ASN A 104 12.15 -0.80 -8.15
CA ASN A 104 11.92 0.66 -8.05
C ASN A 104 10.71 1.15 -7.23
N ALA A 105 10.64 0.84 -5.93
CA ALA A 105 9.82 1.64 -4.99
C ALA A 105 10.41 3.05 -4.75
N ASP A 106 11.63 3.33 -5.17
CA ASP A 106 12.42 4.39 -4.55
C ASP A 106 12.13 5.81 -5.10
N GLU A 107 11.48 5.94 -6.26
CA GLU A 107 11.06 7.25 -6.81
C GLU A 107 9.71 7.24 -7.56
N THR A 108 9.27 6.07 -8.03
CA THR A 108 8.12 6.00 -8.96
C THR A 108 6.78 5.85 -8.24
N SER A 109 6.75 5.17 -7.07
CA SER A 109 5.53 4.94 -6.28
C SER A 109 5.37 5.94 -5.13
N LEU A 110 6.44 6.60 -4.68
CA LEU A 110 6.38 7.56 -3.57
C LEU A 110 5.35 8.69 -3.81
N PRO A 111 5.27 9.34 -4.99
CA PRO A 111 4.23 10.35 -5.25
C PRO A 111 2.81 9.78 -5.10
N PHE A 112 2.60 8.50 -5.46
CA PHE A 112 1.31 7.85 -5.28
C PHE A 112 0.95 7.74 -3.80
N TRP A 113 1.86 7.26 -2.94
CA TRP A 113 1.60 7.11 -1.50
C TRP A 113 1.37 8.45 -0.80
N VAL A 114 2.19 9.46 -1.10
CA VAL A 114 2.00 10.82 -0.56
C VAL A 114 0.64 11.38 -0.98
N LYS A 115 0.22 11.16 -2.23
CA LYS A 115 -1.11 11.54 -2.70
C LYS A 115 -2.24 10.81 -1.98
N MET A 116 -2.09 9.51 -1.73
CA MET A 116 -3.09 8.75 -0.95
C MET A 116 -3.20 9.26 0.48
N TYR A 117 -2.10 9.69 1.09
CA TYR A 117 -2.12 10.35 2.40
C TYR A 117 -2.85 11.69 2.30
N ALA A 118 -2.47 12.55 1.35
CA ALA A 118 -3.11 13.86 1.19
C ALA A 118 -4.63 13.76 0.97
N GLU A 119 -5.10 12.72 0.28
CA GLU A 119 -6.51 12.43 0.03
C GLU A 119 -7.24 11.72 1.19
N GLY A 120 -6.55 11.38 2.30
CA GLY A 120 -7.13 10.68 3.45
C GLY A 120 -7.42 9.18 3.21
N VAL A 121 -6.87 8.62 2.12
CA VAL A 121 -6.99 7.19 1.80
C VAL A 121 -6.11 6.36 2.73
N ILE A 122 -4.92 6.88 3.07
CA ILE A 122 -4.03 6.34 4.10
C ILE A 122 -3.79 7.35 5.22
N ASP A 123 -3.45 6.83 6.38
CA ASP A 123 -3.40 7.54 7.65
C ASP A 123 -1.96 7.79 8.11
N ALA A 124 -0.97 7.02 7.66
CA ALA A 124 0.46 7.35 7.77
C ALA A 124 1.29 6.62 6.71
N LEU A 125 2.53 7.09 6.50
CA LEU A 125 3.50 6.49 5.58
C LEU A 125 4.89 6.45 6.25
N ASP A 126 5.53 5.28 6.27
CA ASP A 126 6.93 5.11 6.65
C ASP A 126 7.68 4.41 5.51
N SER A 127 8.75 5.04 5.01
CA SER A 127 9.57 4.53 3.91
C SER A 127 11.01 4.99 4.06
N GLU A 128 11.96 4.31 3.41
CA GLU A 128 13.41 4.52 3.57
C GLU A 128 13.87 5.99 3.41
N GLY A 129 13.15 6.79 2.60
CA GLY A 129 13.46 8.20 2.36
C GLY A 129 12.42 9.21 2.83
N LEU A 130 11.28 8.76 3.38
CA LEU A 130 10.17 9.65 3.74
C LEU A 130 9.30 9.05 4.83
N LYS A 131 9.07 9.84 5.88
CA LYS A 131 8.12 9.55 6.96
C LYS A 131 7.06 10.63 7.03
N ILE A 132 5.79 10.22 6.92
CA ILE A 132 4.62 11.06 7.11
C ILE A 132 3.85 10.51 8.33
N PRO A 133 3.92 11.18 9.49
CA PRO A 133 3.15 10.78 10.67
C PRO A 133 1.66 11.11 10.49
N ARG A 134 0.81 10.52 11.34
CA ARG A 134 -0.66 10.64 11.26
C ARG A 134 -1.18 12.07 11.38
N ASP A 135 -0.46 12.91 12.10
CA ASP A 135 -0.82 14.28 12.44
C ASP A 135 -0.26 15.33 11.45
N LEU A 136 0.47 14.92 10.41
CA LEU A 136 0.94 15.86 9.40
C LEU A 136 -0.25 16.52 8.68
N PRO A 137 -0.32 17.87 8.61
CA PRO A 137 -1.37 18.56 7.87
C PRO A 137 -1.42 18.11 6.40
N ARG A 138 -2.62 17.81 5.90
CA ARG A 138 -2.81 17.29 4.54
C ARG A 138 -2.32 18.26 3.47
N ASP A 139 -2.42 19.57 3.71
CA ASP A 139 -1.88 20.59 2.80
C ASP A 139 -0.34 20.53 2.67
N LYS A 140 0.37 20.18 3.75
CA LYS A 140 1.82 19.95 3.68
C LYS A 140 2.15 18.70 2.87
N ALA A 141 1.35 17.64 2.99
CA ALA A 141 1.51 16.45 2.16
C ALA A 141 1.22 16.74 0.67
N LEU A 142 0.25 17.61 0.36
CA LEU A 142 0.00 18.07 -1.02
C LEU A 142 1.19 18.85 -1.59
N GLN A 143 1.79 19.75 -0.80
CA GLN A 143 3.00 20.46 -1.21
C GLN A 143 4.14 19.48 -1.53
N LEU A 144 4.38 18.51 -0.64
CA LEU A 144 5.37 17.47 -0.86
C LEU A 144 5.08 16.64 -2.12
N PHE A 145 3.83 16.29 -2.38
CA PHE A 145 3.44 15.62 -3.62
C PHE A 145 3.82 16.42 -4.86
N HIS A 146 3.55 17.73 -4.87
CA HIS A 146 3.92 18.60 -6.00
C HIS A 146 5.44 18.73 -6.18
N GLU A 147 6.21 18.78 -5.09
CA GLU A 147 7.67 18.78 -5.15
C GLU A 147 8.23 17.48 -5.74
N LEU A 148 7.67 16.33 -5.35
CA LEU A 148 8.07 15.03 -5.89
C LEU A 148 7.76 14.89 -7.38
N GLU A 149 6.57 15.33 -7.81
CA GLU A 149 6.19 15.32 -9.23
C GLU A 149 7.09 16.26 -10.06
N LYS A 150 7.46 17.43 -9.53
CA LYS A 150 8.38 18.35 -10.19
C LYS A 150 9.79 17.77 -10.34
N ARG A 151 10.34 17.14 -9.30
CA ARG A 151 11.64 16.46 -9.39
C ARG A 151 11.65 15.36 -10.44
N ARG A 152 10.52 14.67 -10.61
CA ARG A 152 10.35 13.63 -11.63
C ARG A 152 10.31 14.19 -13.06
N SER A 153 9.63 15.32 -13.28
CA SER A 153 9.62 15.97 -14.60
C SER A 153 11.01 16.47 -14.99
N ASP A 154 11.78 17.00 -14.03
CA ASP A 154 13.09 17.59 -14.29
C ASP A 154 14.18 16.53 -14.58
N ARG A 155 13.96 15.27 -14.18
CA ARG A 155 14.88 14.14 -14.40
C ARG A 155 14.66 13.40 -15.72
N THR A 156 13.65 13.75 -16.52
CA THR A 156 13.42 13.14 -17.83
C THR A 156 14.19 13.93 -18.89
N PRO A 157 15.32 13.44 -19.45
CA PRO A 157 15.98 14.15 -20.54
C PRO A 157 15.11 14.06 -21.78
N ALA A 158 14.94 15.18 -22.47
CA ALA A 158 14.39 15.24 -23.81
C ALA A 158 15.32 14.52 -24.80
N HIS A 159 15.31 13.19 -24.85
CA HIS A 159 15.86 12.44 -25.98
C HIS A 159 14.79 12.22 -27.04
N ALA A 160 14.52 13.30 -27.79
CA ALA A 160 13.89 13.22 -29.10
C ALA A 160 14.29 14.45 -29.91
N SER A 161 15.54 14.47 -30.39
CA SER A 161 15.96 15.40 -31.44
C SER A 161 17.21 14.84 -32.13
N HIS A 162 17.10 14.70 -33.46
CA HIS A 162 18.11 14.34 -34.46
C HIS A 162 18.30 12.86 -34.84
N GLU A 163 17.31 12.32 -35.56
CA GLU A 163 17.62 11.72 -36.86
C GLU A 163 17.25 12.73 -37.95
N SER A 164 18.26 13.31 -38.61
CA SER A 164 18.13 13.96 -39.91
C SER A 164 19.51 14.03 -40.58
N GLY A 165 19.71 13.13 -41.55
CA GLY A 165 20.53 13.33 -42.74
C GLY A 165 22.05 13.40 -42.58
N LYS A 166 22.75 12.38 -43.05
CA LYS A 166 23.14 12.24 -44.47
C LYS A 166 23.68 10.84 -44.73
#